data_AF-A0A3N5VHY4-F1
#
_entry.id   AF-A0A3N5VHY4-F1
#
_cell.length_a   1.000
_cell.length_b   1.000
_cell.length_c   1.000
_cell.angle_alpha   90.00
_cell.angle_beta   90.00
_cell.angle_gamma   90.00
#
_symmetry.space_group_name_H-M   'P 1'
#
loop_
_entity.id
_entity.type
_entity.pdbx_description
1 polymer ?
#
loop_
_entity_poly.entity_id
_entity_poly.type
_entity_poly.pdbx_seq_one_letter_code
_entity_poly.pdbx_strand_id
1 'polypeptide(L)'
;VAALQTQEADIITNIPPHLMKLMDWKGRSFVSKTPSVRVIFMRFDPTKGGPVADKRVRQAIAQGINMEAIIKKVLDGNGVLLGQPLPISISDTILP
;
A
#
# COMPACT_ATOMS: atom_id res chain seq x y z
N VAL A 1 -11.31 -10.48 8.90
CA VAL A 1 -11.11 -11.90 8.53
C VAL A 1 -11.93 -12.81 9.41
N ALA A 2 -11.71 -12.83 10.73
CA ALA A 2 -12.49 -13.66 11.66
C ALA A 2 -14.00 -13.47 11.51
N ALA A 3 -14.50 -12.22 11.55
CA ALA A 3 -15.93 -11.92 11.38
C ALA A 3 -16.55 -12.48 10.08
N LEU A 4 -15.79 -12.51 8.97
CA LEU A 4 -16.24 -13.12 7.72
C LEU A 4 -16.32 -14.65 7.85
N GLN A 5 -15.35 -15.27 8.52
CA GLN A 5 -15.30 -16.72 8.74
C GLN A 5 -16.27 -17.20 9.83
N THR A 6 -16.66 -16.35 10.77
CA THR A 6 -17.70 -16.66 11.76
C THR A 6 -19.11 -16.33 11.28
N GLN A 7 -19.24 -15.74 10.08
CA GLN A 7 -20.51 -15.26 9.51
C GLN A 7 -21.15 -14.12 10.33
N GLU A 8 -20.34 -13.38 11.07
CA GLU A 8 -20.75 -12.13 11.74
C GLU A 8 -20.77 -10.94 10.77
N ALA A 9 -20.06 -11.04 9.64
CA ALA A 9 -20.05 -10.04 8.59
C ALA A 9 -20.05 -10.70 7.21
N ASP A 10 -20.86 -10.17 6.28
CA ASP A 10 -20.91 -10.64 4.89
C ASP A 10 -19.84 -9.99 4.01
N ILE A 11 -19.43 -8.77 4.35
CA ILE A 11 -18.45 -7.98 3.59
C ILE A 11 -17.42 -7.40 4.56
N ILE A 12 -16.14 -7.56 4.22
CA ILE A 12 -15.03 -6.92 4.92
C ILE A 12 -14.12 -6.22 3.91
N THR A 13 -13.47 -5.13 4.33
CA THR A 13 -12.54 -4.37 3.50
C THR A 13 -11.15 -4.31 4.13
N ASN A 14 -10.17 -3.81 3.36
CA ASN A 14 -8.81 -3.56 3.83
C ASN A 14 -8.13 -4.80 4.46
N ILE A 15 -8.33 -5.96 3.83
CA ILE A 15 -7.74 -7.24 4.23
C ILE A 15 -6.20 -7.13 4.12
N PRO A 16 -5.44 -7.41 5.19
CA PRO A 16 -3.99 -7.43 5.13
C PRO A 16 -3.50 -8.45 4.07
N PRO A 17 -2.50 -8.11 3.23
CA PRO A 17 -2.05 -8.97 2.13
C PRO A 17 -1.73 -10.42 2.54
N HIS A 18 -1.02 -10.59 3.66
CA HIS A 18 -0.64 -11.90 4.18
C HIS A 18 -1.84 -12.77 4.64
N LEU A 19 -2.99 -12.15 4.94
CA LEU A 19 -4.21 -12.87 5.31
C LEU A 19 -5.13 -13.17 4.12
N MET A 20 -4.80 -12.69 2.91
CA MET A 20 -5.62 -12.92 1.72
C MET A 20 -5.84 -14.39 1.41
N LYS A 21 -4.85 -15.25 1.69
CA LYS A 21 -4.97 -16.71 1.50
C LYS A 21 -6.04 -17.35 2.38
N LEU A 22 -6.41 -16.71 3.49
CA LEU A 22 -7.46 -17.19 4.39
C LEU A 22 -8.88 -16.83 3.91
N MET A 23 -8.98 -16.08 2.81
CA MET A 23 -10.25 -15.61 2.25
C MET A 23 -10.90 -16.59 1.29
N ASP A 24 -10.21 -17.64 0.83
CA ASP A 24 -10.87 -18.79 0.22
C ASP A 24 -11.32 -19.76 1.32
N TRP A 25 -12.27 -19.29 2.13
CA TRP A 25 -12.75 -20.07 3.26
C TRP A 25 -13.85 -21.02 2.79
N LYS A 26 -13.49 -22.31 2.67
CA LYS A 26 -14.41 -23.40 2.33
C LYS A 26 -15.21 -23.13 1.03
N GLY A 27 -14.63 -22.40 0.07
CA GLY A 27 -15.31 -22.03 -1.17
C GLY A 27 -16.52 -21.10 -1.01
N ARG A 28 -16.69 -20.46 0.15
CA ARG A 28 -17.85 -19.59 0.46
C ARG A 28 -17.56 -18.10 0.41
N SER A 29 -16.31 -17.72 0.19
CA SER A 29 -15.90 -16.33 0.07
C SER A 29 -14.88 -16.18 -1.05
N PHE A 30 -14.83 -14.99 -1.62
CA PHE A 30 -13.88 -14.62 -2.65
C PHE A 30 -13.28 -13.26 -2.33
N VAL A 31 -12.11 -12.97 -2.90
CA VAL A 31 -11.49 -11.65 -2.79
C VAL A 31 -11.64 -10.92 -4.09
N SER A 32 -12.38 -9.82 -4.08
CA SER A 32 -12.34 -8.84 -5.16
C SER A 32 -11.13 -7.92 -5.00
N LYS A 33 -10.29 -7.82 -6.03
CA LYS A 33 -9.19 -6.87 -6.11
C LYS A 33 -9.58 -5.75 -7.07
N THR A 34 -9.34 -4.51 -6.64
CA THR A 34 -9.58 -3.33 -7.46
C THR A 34 -8.40 -2.36 -7.33
N PRO A 35 -8.06 -1.59 -8.38
CA PRO A 35 -7.11 -0.49 -8.25
C PRO A 35 -7.50 0.45 -7.11
N SER A 36 -6.52 0.84 -6.30
CA SER A 36 -6.71 1.75 -5.17
C SER A 36 -6.11 3.12 -5.47
N VAL A 37 -6.71 4.16 -4.89
CA VAL A 37 -6.14 5.52 -4.86
C VAL A 37 -5.23 5.76 -3.65
N ARG A 38 -5.02 4.74 -2.81
CA ARG A 38 -4.21 4.86 -1.59
C ARG A 38 -2.73 4.93 -1.94
N VAL A 39 -2.07 6.01 -1.53
CA VAL A 39 -0.62 6.18 -1.62
C VAL A 39 0.01 5.93 -0.25
N ILE A 40 0.94 4.97 -0.17
CA ILE A 40 1.74 4.70 1.02
C ILE A 40 3.06 5.44 0.86
N PHE A 41 3.37 6.35 1.78
CA PHE A 41 4.59 7.18 1.72
C PHE A 41 5.16 7.46 3.11
N MET A 42 6.45 7.78 3.15
CA MET A 42 7.12 8.28 4.34
C MET A 42 7.17 9.81 4.27
N ARG A 43 6.59 10.47 5.27
CA ARG A 43 6.65 11.93 5.40
C ARG A 43 7.82 12.33 6.29
N PHE A 44 8.63 13.26 5.82
CA PHE A 44 9.62 13.95 6.65
C PHE A 44 9.04 15.28 7.13
N ASP A 45 9.34 15.64 8.39
CA ASP A 45 9.08 16.97 8.94
C ASP A 45 10.41 17.74 9.02
N PRO A 46 10.77 18.53 7.99
CA PRO A 46 12.05 19.24 7.96
C PRO A 46 12.05 20.50 8.85
N THR A 47 10.90 20.91 9.38
CA THR A 47 10.77 22.18 10.13
C THR A 47 11.16 22.07 11.59
N LYS A 48 11.22 20.84 12.13
CA LYS A 48 11.59 20.58 13.53
C LYS A 48 13.10 20.46 13.76
N GLY A 49 13.92 20.75 12.76
CA GLY A 49 15.37 20.59 12.82
C GLY A 49 15.81 19.12 12.69
N GLY A 50 17.05 18.83 13.10
CA GLY A 50 17.65 17.49 13.01
C GLY A 50 18.11 17.08 11.60
N PRO A 51 18.57 15.84 11.41
CA PRO A 51 19.21 15.40 10.16
C PRO A 51 18.30 15.52 8.93
N VAL A 52 17.00 15.26 9.10
CA VAL A 52 16.02 15.30 8.00
C VAL A 52 15.66 16.72 7.54
N ALA A 53 16.13 17.77 8.24
CA ALA A 53 16.03 19.14 7.75
C ALA A 53 16.86 19.33 6.46
N ASP A 54 18.02 18.66 6.36
CA ASP A 54 18.84 18.65 5.15
C ASP A 54 18.18 17.79 4.05
N LYS A 55 17.97 18.38 2.86
CA LYS A 55 17.41 17.66 1.71
C LYS A 55 18.26 16.46 1.28
N ARG A 56 19.58 16.54 1.43
CA ARG A 56 20.53 15.50 1.03
C ARG A 56 20.35 14.25 1.88
N VAL A 57 20.06 14.42 3.17
CA VAL A 57 19.74 13.30 4.08
C VAL A 57 18.44 12.62 3.64
N ARG A 58 17.40 13.39 3.32
CA ARG A 58 16.14 12.82 2.82
C ARG A 58 16.31 12.07 1.51
N GLN A 59 17.11 12.61 0.59
CA GLN A 59 17.45 11.94 -0.67
C GLN A 59 18.23 10.64 -0.43
N ALA A 60 19.23 10.65 0.47
CA ALA A 60 19.98 9.45 0.82
C ALA A 60 19.09 8.36 1.43
N ILE A 61 18.15 8.73 2.33
CA ILE A 61 17.16 7.80 2.87
C ILE A 61 16.29 7.22 1.75
N ALA A 62 15.78 8.06 0.85
CA ALA A 62 14.94 7.60 -0.26
C ALA A 62 15.67 6.60 -1.18
N GLN A 63 16.94 6.86 -1.50
CA GLN A 63 17.77 5.97 -2.32
C GLN A 63 18.19 4.69 -1.58
N GLY A 64 18.23 4.71 -0.25
CA GLY A 64 18.53 3.53 0.58
C GLY A 64 17.38 2.54 0.72
N ILE A 65 16.15 2.91 0.30
CA ILE A 65 14.97 2.05 0.44
C ILE A 65 14.81 1.15 -0.79
N ASN A 66 14.82 -0.17 -0.56
CA ASN A 66 14.49 -1.14 -1.61
C ASN A 66 12.96 -1.29 -1.76
N MET A 67 12.38 -0.52 -2.67
CA MET A 67 10.93 -0.52 -2.91
C MET A 67 10.41 -1.83 -3.50
N GLU A 68 11.18 -2.50 -4.37
CA GLU A 68 10.79 -3.78 -4.96
C GLU A 68 10.63 -4.87 -3.90
N ALA A 69 11.58 -4.93 -2.95
CA ALA A 69 11.53 -5.86 -1.83
C ALA A 69 10.32 -5.60 -0.93
N ILE A 70 9.95 -4.34 -0.69
CA ILE A 70 8.76 -3.97 0.08
C ILE A 70 7.50 -4.45 -0.64
N ILE A 71 7.37 -4.15 -1.94
CA ILE A 71 6.21 -4.59 -2.73
C ILE A 71 6.09 -6.12 -2.71
N LYS A 72 7.20 -6.83 -2.89
CA LYS A 72 7.21 -8.29 -2.94
C LYS A 72 6.94 -8.94 -1.58
N LYS A 73 7.59 -8.48 -0.51
CA LYS A 73 7.60 -9.18 0.79
C LYS A 73 6.61 -8.64 1.81
N VAL A 74 6.26 -7.36 1.75
CA VAL A 74 5.33 -6.72 2.71
C VAL A 74 3.94 -6.61 2.12
N LEU A 75 3.83 -6.26 0.83
CA LEU A 75 2.55 -6.08 0.15
C LEU A 75 2.09 -7.33 -0.62
N ASP A 76 2.85 -8.43 -0.58
CA ASP A 76 2.61 -9.66 -1.35
C ASP A 76 2.31 -9.40 -2.84
N GLY A 77 3.03 -8.44 -3.44
CA GLY A 77 2.84 -8.04 -4.84
C GLY A 77 1.60 -7.19 -5.12
N ASN A 78 0.79 -6.83 -4.12
CA ASN A 78 -0.41 -6.00 -4.29
C ASN A 78 -0.11 -4.49 -4.25
N GLY A 79 1.13 -4.09 -4.54
CA GLY A 79 1.57 -2.70 -4.59
C GLY A 79 2.18 -2.37 -5.94
N VAL A 80 2.09 -1.10 -6.33
CA VAL A 80 2.73 -0.55 -7.52
C VAL A 80 3.63 0.59 -7.10
N LEU A 81 4.83 0.67 -7.68
CA LEU A 81 5.75 1.78 -7.43
C LEU A 81 5.18 3.05 -8.07
N LEU A 82 5.18 4.15 -7.31
CA LEU A 82 4.74 5.45 -7.79
C LEU A 82 5.91 6.43 -7.82
N GLY A 83 6.07 7.13 -8.93
CA GLY A 83 7.02 8.24 -9.08
C GLY A 83 6.44 9.61 -8.69
N GLN A 84 5.18 9.65 -8.29
CA GLN A 84 4.44 10.88 -8.00
C GLN A 84 3.44 10.64 -6.85
N PRO A 85 2.99 11.69 -6.14
CA PRO A 85 2.09 11.55 -5.00
C PRO A 85 0.63 11.24 -5.40
N LEU A 86 0.33 11.19 -6.69
CA LEU A 86 -0.99 10.87 -7.23
C LEU A 86 -0.98 9.51 -7.93
N PRO A 87 -2.01 8.67 -7.71
CA PRO A 87 -2.10 7.38 -8.38
C PRO A 87 -2.37 7.54 -9.88
N ILE A 88 -1.78 6.67 -10.70
CA ILE A 88 -1.85 6.70 -12.18
C ILE A 88 -3.29 6.63 -12.69
N SER A 89 -4.16 5.86 -12.00
CA SER A 89 -5.59 5.76 -12.33
C SER A 89 -6.31 7.12 -12.38
N ILE A 90 -5.81 8.12 -11.67
CA ILE A 90 -6.35 9.49 -11.70
C ILE A 90 -5.57 10.35 -12.71
N SER A 91 -4.26 10.10 -12.89
CA SER A 91 -3.40 10.81 -13.84
C SER A 91 -3.90 10.67 -15.28
N ASP A 92 -4.23 9.45 -15.72
CA ASP A 92 -4.67 9.18 -17.11
C ASP A 92 -6.08 9.72 -17.41
N THR A 93 -6.85 10.05 -16.37
CA THR A 93 -8.21 10.62 -16.51
C THR A 93 -8.19 12.15 -16.56
N ILE A 94 -7.13 12.80 -16.04
CA ILE A 94 -7.08 14.26 -15.87
C ILE A 94 -6.03 14.92 -16.77
N LEU A 95 -5.02 14.19 -17.23
CA LEU A 95 -4.02 14.69 -18.17
C LEU A 95 -4.02 13.81 -19.44
N PRO A 96 -4.41 14.36 -20.61
CA PRO A 96 -4.36 13.64 -21.89
C PRO A 96 -2.92 13.38 -22.36
#